data_AF-A0A955WWK6-F1
#
_entry.id   AF-A0A955WWK6-F1
#
_cell.length_a   1.000
_cell.length_b   1.000
_cell.length_c   1.000
_cell.angle_alpha   90.00
_cell.angle_beta   90.00
_cell.angle_gamma   90.00
#
_symmetry.space_group_name_H-M   'P 1'
#
loop_
_entity.id
_entity.type
_entity.pdbx_description
1 polymer ?
#
loop_
_entity_poly.entity_id
_entity_poly.type
_entity_poly.pdbx_seq_one_letter_code
_entity_poly.pdbx_strand_id
1 'polypeptide(L)' 'MTETGATYLEAVREGLSEALEADERVFLMGEDIGTYGGAFKVTQGFLERFGPERIVD' A
#
# COMPACT_ATOMS: atom_id res chain seq x y z
N MET A 1 12.05 5.94 25.40
CA MET A 1 11.04 5.81 24.33
C MET A 1 11.62 6.52 23.13
N THR A 2 12.24 5.78 22.22
CA THR A 2 12.71 6.35 20.96
C THR A 2 11.45 6.73 20.17
N GLU A 3 11.26 8.03 19.91
CA GLU A 3 10.39 8.44 18.81
C GLU A 3 11.06 7.94 17.53
N THR A 4 10.53 6.85 16.98
CA THR A 4 10.95 6.38 15.67
C THR A 4 10.04 7.06 14.66
N GLY A 5 10.48 8.19 14.10
CA GLY A 5 9.76 8.81 13.00
C GLY A 5 9.72 7.87 11.80
N ALA A 6 8.53 7.67 11.23
CA ALA A 6 8.39 6.95 9.96
C ALA A 6 9.10 7.71 8.84
N THR A 7 9.78 6.99 7.96
CA THR A 7 10.18 7.55 6.67
C THR A 7 8.93 7.96 5.89
N TYR A 8 9.08 8.85 4.93
CA TYR A 8 7.96 9.28 4.09
C TYR A 8 7.29 8.10 3.37
N LEU A 9 8.07 7.10 2.94
CA LEU A 9 7.54 5.89 2.30
C LEU A 9 6.72 5.03 3.28
N GLU A 10 7.20 4.88 4.52
CA GLU A 10 6.47 4.16 5.57
C GLU A 10 5.16 4.89 5.91
N ALA A 11 5.18 6.21 6.06
CA ALA A 11 3.98 6.99 6.35
C ALA A 11 2.93 6.91 5.22
N VAL A 12 3.36 6.97 3.96
CA VAL A 12 2.44 6.80 2.82
C VAL A 12 1.88 5.37 2.79
N ARG A 13 2.74 4.36 3.00
CA ARG A 13 2.32 2.96 3.03
C ARG A 13 1.29 2.70 4.14
N GLU A 14 1.52 3.23 5.34
CA GLU A 14 0.61 3.12 6.48
C GLU A 14 -0.75 3.74 6.15
N GLY A 15 -0.78 4.98 5.65
CA GLY A 15 -2.04 5.65 5.29
C GLY A 15 -2.83 4.91 4.20
N LEU A 16 -2.16 4.35 3.19
CA LEU A 16 -2.82 3.53 2.16
C LEU A 16 -3.36 2.22 2.74
N SER A 17 -2.59 1.57 3.61
CA SER A 17 -3.00 0.33 4.27
C SER A 17 -4.21 0.54 5.16
N GLU A 18 -4.21 1.59 5.98
CA GLU A 18 -5.34 1.95 6.84
C GLU A 18 -6.61 2.22 6.03
N ALA A 19 -6.50 2.93 4.90
CA ALA A 19 -7.64 3.20 4.02
C ALA A 19 -8.19 1.90 3.40
N LEU A 20 -7.32 1.00 2.95
CA LEU A 20 -7.71 -0.30 2.39
C LEU A 20 -8.37 -1.22 3.41
N GLU A 21 -7.90 -1.18 4.66
CA GLU A 21 -8.43 -1.96 5.79
C GLU A 21 -9.77 -1.42 6.31
N ALA A 22 -9.94 -0.10 6.34
CA ALA A 22 -11.12 0.54 6.92
C ALA A 22 -12.38 0.46 6.04
N ASP A 23 -12.22 0.36 4.71
CA ASP A 23 -13.33 0.37 3.76
C ASP A 23 -13.09 -0.59 2.60
N GLU A 24 -13.97 -1.59 2.44
CA GLU A 24 -13.87 -2.61 1.39
C GLU A 24 -14.04 -2.05 -0.04
N ARG A 25 -14.46 -0.79 -0.19
CA ARG A 25 -14.67 -0.13 -1.48
C ARG A 25 -13.41 0.58 -2.01
N VAL A 26 -12.41 0.83 -1.17
CA VAL A 26 -11.19 1.55 -1.54
C VAL A 26 -10.28 0.65 -2.36
N PHE A 27 -9.90 0.99 -3.58
CA PHE A 27 -8.91 0.22 -4.33
C PHE A 27 -7.78 1.13 -4.81
N LEU A 28 -6.61 0.55 -5.09
CA LEU A 28 -5.47 1.25 -5.66
C LEU A 28 -5.32 0.82 -7.12
N MET A 29 -5.01 1.78 -8.00
CA MET A 29 -4.73 1.53 -9.40
C MET A 29 -3.53 2.36 -9.86
N GLY A 30 -2.65 1.76 -10.67
CA GLY A 30 -1.54 2.46 -11.31
C GLY A 30 -0.42 1.54 -11.77
N GLU A 31 0.50 2.07 -12.57
CA GLU A 31 1.57 1.28 -13.17
C GLU A 31 2.52 0.65 -12.13
N ASP A 32 2.79 -0.64 -12.31
CA ASP A 32 3.73 -1.47 -11.54
C ASP A 32 3.39 -1.60 -10.03
N ILE A 33 2.20 -1.20 -9.58
CA ILE A 33 1.86 -1.21 -8.14
C ILE A 33 1.49 -2.60 -7.60
N GLY A 34 1.16 -3.54 -8.48
CA GLY A 34 0.76 -4.91 -8.15
C GLY A 34 1.96 -5.77 -7.74
N THR A 35 2.30 -6.77 -8.56
CA THR A 35 3.38 -7.73 -8.27
C THR A 35 4.73 -7.06 -8.00
N TYR A 36 5.03 -5.95 -8.67
CA TYR A 36 6.28 -5.23 -8.46
C TYR A 36 6.27 -4.34 -7.22
N GLY A 37 5.11 -3.96 -6.69
CA GLY A 37 5.00 -3.12 -5.48
C GLY A 37 5.37 -1.64 -5.67
N GLY A 38 5.45 -1.18 -6.92
CA GLY A 38 5.81 0.18 -7.32
C GLY A 38 7.32 0.46 -7.30
N ALA A 39 7.74 1.53 -8.00
CA ALA A 39 9.13 1.98 -8.12
C ALA A 39 9.85 2.13 -6.78
N PHE A 40 9.13 2.55 -5.74
CA PHE A 40 9.65 2.78 -4.39
C PHE A 40 9.20 1.74 -3.37
N LYS A 41 8.58 0.64 -3.80
CA LYS A 41 8.14 -0.46 -2.92
C LYS A 41 7.07 -0.08 -1.89
N VAL A 42 6.33 1.01 -2.13
CA VAL A 42 5.25 1.48 -1.24
C VAL A 42 4.14 0.45 -1.11
N THR A 43 3.73 -0.19 -2.21
CA THR A 43 2.63 -1.17 -2.24
C THR A 43 3.12 -2.62 -2.24
N GLN A 44 4.41 -2.86 -1.97
CA GLN A 44 4.96 -4.22 -1.92
C GLN A 44 4.17 -5.10 -0.93
N GLY A 45 3.68 -6.26 -1.38
CA GLY A 45 2.88 -7.17 -0.55
C GLY A 45 1.39 -6.84 -0.47
N PHE A 46 0.93 -5.74 -1.07
CA PHE A 46 -0.48 -5.36 -1.02
C PHE A 46 -1.35 -6.26 -1.89
N LEU A 47 -0.85 -6.70 -3.05
CA LEU A 47 -1.59 -7.60 -3.94
C LEU A 47 -1.90 -8.93 -3.24
N GLU A 48 -0.93 -9.50 -2.53
CA GLU A 48 -1.10 -10.72 -1.75
C GLU A 48 -2.05 -10.52 -0.55
N ARG A 49 -2.03 -9.33 0.04
CA ARG A 49 -2.82 -9.01 1.24
C ARG A 49 -4.28 -8.65 0.95
N PHE A 50 -4.53 -7.84 -0.07
CA PHE A 50 -5.83 -7.25 -0.37
C PHE A 50 -6.48 -7.82 -1.64
N GLY A 51 -5.72 -8.57 -2.44
CA GLY A 51 -6.22 -9.28 -3.61
C GLY A 51 -6.27 -8.43 -4.89
N PRO A 52 -6.41 -9.11 -6.06
CA PRO A 52 -6.33 -8.47 -7.38
C PRO A 52 -7.52 -7.57 -7.71
N GLU A 53 -8.64 -7.69 -6.98
CA GLU A 53 -9.79 -6.78 -7.16
C GLU A 53 -9.55 -5.40 -6.54
N ARG A 54 -8.59 -5.30 -5.61
CA ARG A 54 -8.32 -4.10 -4.80
C ARG A 54 -6.98 -3.45 -5.12
N ILE A 55 -6.05 -4.18 -5.74
CA ILE A 55 -4.75 -3.70 -6.18
C ILE A 55 -4.60 -4.01 -7.66
N VAL A 56 -4.76 -2.98 -8.50
CA VAL A 56 -4.86 -3.11 -9.94
C VAL A 56 -3.65 -2.44 -10.60
N ASP A 57 -2.90 -3.21 -11.38
CA ASP A 57 -1.86 -2.71 -12.30
C ASP A 57 -2.53 -2.27 -13.61
#